data_AF-A0AA44ZFY6-F1
#
_entry.id   AF-A0AA44ZFY6-F1
#
_cell.length_a   1.000
_cell.length_b   1.000
_cell.length_c   1.000
_cell.angle_alpha   90.00
_cell.angle_beta   90.00
_cell.angle_gamma   90.00
#
_symmetry.space_group_name_H-M   'P 1'
#
loop_
_entity.id
_entity.type
_entity.pdbx_description
1 polymer ?
#
loop_
_entity_poly.entity_id
_entity_poly.type
_entity_poly.pdbx_seq_one_letter_code
_entity_poly.pdbx_strand_id
1 'polypeptide(L)'
;MAAPVSLEEFKQRIGVEHDRRDDFFLSVIDGVSAAAEAYIGRSLLAADYVGRYDGNGKDRIVLDNYPVLSVSSVKINGADAGGWEFDNWLLMRPEGFARGLKNVEVSYRAGYERMPADIREAVMIIAVQRVNEIEGKGVRSKTLAGETVAFSTFGNSGGMPPSAFAILNEYKRKGV
;
A
#
# COMPACT_ATOMS: atom_id res chain seq x y z
N MET A 1 -8.35 -8.77 -6.69
CA MET A 1 -7.20 -8.31 -5.86
C MET A 1 -7.60 -8.58 -4.42
N ALA A 2 -6.79 -9.24 -3.59
CA ALA A 2 -7.22 -9.50 -2.22
C ALA A 2 -7.17 -8.18 -1.43
N ALA A 3 -8.29 -7.75 -0.88
CA ALA A 3 -8.35 -6.51 -0.12
C ALA A 3 -7.62 -6.66 1.24
N PRO A 4 -6.95 -5.62 1.75
CA PRO A 4 -6.34 -5.58 3.09
C PRO A 4 -7.33 -5.85 4.23
N VAL A 5 -8.61 -5.52 4.02
CA VAL A 5 -9.73 -5.63 4.96
C VAL A 5 -10.79 -6.54 4.35
N SER A 6 -11.32 -7.50 5.11
CA SER A 6 -12.43 -8.32 4.66
C SER A 6 -13.80 -7.63 4.87
N LEU A 7 -14.79 -8.03 4.08
CA LEU A 7 -16.16 -7.55 4.22
C LEU A 7 -16.75 -7.83 5.60
N GLU A 8 -16.49 -9.01 6.17
CA GLU A 8 -16.99 -9.39 7.50
C GLU A 8 -16.39 -8.52 8.60
N GLU A 9 -15.07 -8.27 8.57
CA GLU A 9 -14.41 -7.35 9.52
C GLU A 9 -15.00 -5.94 9.41
N PHE A 10 -15.30 -5.48 8.18
CA PHE A 10 -15.90 -4.19 7.94
C PHE A 10 -17.32 -4.11 8.52
N LYS A 11 -18.17 -5.09 8.21
CA LYS A 11 -19.54 -5.19 8.74
C LYS A 11 -19.57 -5.23 10.27
N GLN A 12 -18.67 -6.01 10.87
CA GLN A 12 -18.50 -6.06 12.33
C GLN A 12 -18.12 -4.68 12.90
N ARG A 13 -17.23 -3.94 12.22
CA ARG A 13 -16.81 -2.59 12.66
C ARG A 13 -17.95 -1.58 12.66
N ILE A 14 -18.86 -1.65 11.69
CA ILE A 14 -19.99 -0.72 11.55
C ILE A 14 -21.29 -1.22 12.19
N GLY A 15 -21.29 -2.41 12.78
CA GLY A 15 -22.47 -3.01 13.44
C GLY A 15 -23.57 -3.43 12.46
N VAL A 16 -23.21 -3.90 11.26
CA VAL A 16 -24.15 -4.42 10.26
C VAL A 16 -24.10 -5.94 10.24
N GLU A 17 -25.25 -6.59 10.38
CA GLU A 17 -25.36 -8.07 10.39
C GLU A 17 -26.01 -8.66 9.12
N HIS A 18 -26.54 -7.79 8.25
CA HIS A 18 -27.24 -8.21 7.03
C HIS A 18 -26.34 -8.11 5.78
N ASP A 19 -26.74 -8.79 4.71
CA ASP A 19 -26.01 -8.89 3.44
C ASP A 19 -26.50 -7.94 2.33
N ARG A 20 -27.63 -7.24 2.53
CA ARG A 20 -28.32 -6.44 1.49
C ARG A 20 -27.46 -5.35 0.82
N ARG A 21 -26.31 -5.01 1.39
CA ARG A 21 -25.41 -3.95 0.91
C ARG A 21 -23.98 -4.44 0.76
N ASP A 22 -23.77 -5.76 0.73
CA ASP A 22 -22.44 -6.35 0.68
C ASP A 22 -21.67 -5.90 -0.57
N ASP A 23 -22.32 -5.85 -1.73
CA ASP A 23 -21.72 -5.34 -2.97
C ASP A 23 -21.28 -3.87 -2.84
N PHE A 24 -22.09 -3.05 -2.15
CA PHE A 24 -21.75 -1.66 -1.90
C PHE A 24 -20.52 -1.55 -0.99
N PHE A 25 -20.51 -2.28 0.13
CA PHE A 25 -19.37 -2.25 1.06
C PHE A 25 -18.10 -2.80 0.42
N LEU A 26 -18.18 -3.88 -0.35
CA LEU A 26 -17.08 -4.41 -1.14
C LEU A 26 -16.52 -3.36 -2.10
N SER A 27 -17.38 -2.65 -2.84
CA SER A 27 -16.92 -1.60 -3.76
C SER A 27 -16.15 -0.47 -3.05
N VAL A 28 -16.56 -0.11 -1.84
CA VAL A 28 -15.87 0.92 -1.03
C VAL A 28 -14.55 0.39 -0.52
N ILE A 29 -14.52 -0.84 0.00
CA ILE A 29 -13.29 -1.48 0.50
C ILE A 29 -12.27 -1.60 -0.64
N ASP A 30 -12.68 -2.09 -1.81
CA ASP A 30 -11.81 -2.23 -2.98
C ASP A 30 -11.26 -0.88 -3.45
N GLY A 31 -12.13 0.13 -3.54
CA GLY A 31 -11.74 1.48 -3.94
C GLY A 31 -10.75 2.13 -2.96
N VAL A 32 -10.97 1.99 -1.66
CA VAL A 32 -10.05 2.51 -0.63
C VAL A 32 -8.73 1.75 -0.63
N SER A 33 -8.76 0.44 -0.83
CA SER A 33 -7.57 -0.40 -0.92
C SER A 33 -6.69 0.02 -2.09
N ALA A 34 -7.29 0.21 -3.27
CA ALA A 34 -6.58 0.70 -4.46
C ALA A 34 -6.03 2.12 -4.24
N ALA A 35 -6.78 2.99 -3.58
CA ALA A 35 -6.32 4.34 -3.26
C ALA A 35 -5.13 4.33 -2.27
N ALA A 36 -5.13 3.44 -1.28
CA ALA A 36 -4.03 3.29 -0.34
C ALA A 36 -2.76 2.79 -1.04
N GLU A 37 -2.85 1.76 -1.89
CA GLU A 37 -1.70 1.28 -2.68
C GLU A 37 -1.17 2.36 -3.63
N ALA A 38 -2.06 3.11 -4.29
CA ALA A 38 -1.68 4.22 -5.16
C ALA A 38 -0.96 5.35 -4.40
N TYR A 39 -1.43 5.66 -3.18
CA TYR A 39 -0.79 6.65 -2.31
C TYR A 39 0.61 6.23 -1.86
N ILE A 40 0.77 4.95 -1.48
CA ILE A 40 2.05 4.37 -1.07
C ILE A 40 3.00 4.25 -2.27
N GLY A 41 2.45 4.02 -3.47
CA GLY A 41 3.19 3.90 -4.72
C GLY A 41 3.68 2.49 -5.03
N ARG A 42 3.08 1.46 -4.42
CA ARG A 42 3.40 0.03 -4.66
C ARG A 42 2.24 -0.88 -4.25
N SER A 43 2.23 -2.10 -4.77
CA SER A 43 1.35 -3.14 -4.22
C SER A 43 1.90 -3.65 -2.89
N LEU A 44 0.99 -3.92 -1.96
CA LEU A 44 1.33 -4.32 -0.60
C LEU A 44 1.37 -5.83 -0.40
N LEU A 45 0.60 -6.59 -1.17
CA LEU A 45 0.56 -8.04 -1.06
C LEU A 45 1.77 -8.70 -1.71
N ALA A 46 2.20 -9.81 -1.12
CA ALA A 46 3.30 -10.59 -1.67
C ALA A 46 3.00 -11.12 -3.07
N ALA A 47 3.83 -10.74 -4.04
CA ALA A 47 3.77 -11.20 -5.42
C ALA A 47 5.17 -11.44 -5.99
N ASP A 48 5.22 -12.13 -7.13
CA ASP A 48 6.46 -12.36 -7.86
C ASP A 48 6.65 -11.24 -8.91
N TYR A 49 7.86 -10.73 -8.98
CA TYR A 49 8.25 -9.61 -9.83
C TYR A 49 9.47 -9.94 -10.66
N VAL A 50 9.52 -9.35 -11.86
CA VAL A 50 10.74 -9.24 -12.67
C VAL A 50 11.06 -7.76 -12.81
N GLY A 51 12.02 -7.28 -12.02
CA GLY A 51 12.49 -5.91 -12.04
C GLY A 51 13.66 -5.73 -13.00
N ARG A 52 13.71 -4.61 -13.71
CA ARG A 52 14.85 -4.22 -14.54
C ARG A 52 15.40 -2.87 -14.09
N TYR A 53 16.65 -2.87 -13.68
CA TYR A 53 17.33 -1.75 -13.04
C TYR A 53 18.54 -1.32 -13.86
N ASP A 54 18.86 -0.04 -13.78
CA ASP A 54 20.10 0.49 -14.32
C ASP A 54 21.25 0.04 -13.42
N GLY A 55 22.24 -0.63 -14.00
CA GLY A 55 23.50 -0.87 -13.34
C GLY A 55 24.20 0.47 -13.09
N ASN A 56 24.61 0.71 -11.85
CA ASN A 56 25.18 1.99 -11.43
C ASN A 56 26.71 1.94 -11.22
N GLY A 57 27.33 0.78 -11.42
CA GLY A 57 28.76 0.53 -11.14
C GLY A 57 29.08 0.44 -9.65
N LYS A 58 28.07 0.40 -8.77
CA LYS A 58 28.19 0.23 -7.33
C LYS A 58 27.73 -1.18 -6.93
N ASP A 59 27.83 -1.47 -5.65
CA ASP A 59 27.49 -2.74 -5.00
C ASP A 59 26.02 -2.85 -4.58
N ARG A 60 25.18 -1.85 -4.86
CA ARG A 60 23.82 -1.74 -4.33
C ARG A 60 22.80 -1.29 -5.37
N ILE A 61 21.64 -1.96 -5.40
CA ILE A 61 20.45 -1.57 -6.16
C ILE A 61 19.22 -1.60 -5.25
N VAL A 62 18.40 -0.55 -5.33
CA VAL A 62 17.11 -0.51 -4.62
C VAL A 62 16.04 -1.17 -5.47
N LEU A 63 15.39 -2.19 -4.92
CA LEU A 63 14.26 -2.86 -5.53
C LEU A 63 12.98 -2.04 -5.31
N ASP A 64 12.08 -2.08 -6.29
CA ASP A 64 10.88 -1.24 -6.29
C ASP A 64 9.82 -1.75 -5.31
N ASN A 65 9.70 -3.08 -5.19
CA ASN A 65 8.77 -3.74 -4.29
C ASN A 65 9.52 -4.31 -3.10
N TYR A 66 8.94 -4.12 -1.91
CA TYR A 66 9.49 -4.55 -0.62
C TYR A 66 8.35 -4.80 0.36
N PRO A 67 8.51 -5.52 1.48
CA PRO A 67 9.69 -6.26 1.87
C PRO A 67 10.00 -7.39 0.88
N VAL A 68 11.25 -7.52 0.48
CA VAL A 68 11.75 -8.58 -0.39
C VAL A 68 11.83 -9.84 0.45
N LEU A 69 11.07 -10.85 0.04
CA LEU A 69 10.95 -12.14 0.72
C LEU A 69 11.99 -13.13 0.19
N SER A 70 12.23 -13.11 -1.11
CA SER A 70 13.26 -13.94 -1.75
C SER A 70 13.68 -13.35 -3.10
N VAL A 71 14.92 -13.60 -3.49
CA VAL A 71 15.42 -13.35 -4.85
C VAL A 71 15.71 -14.71 -5.48
N SER A 72 15.12 -14.98 -6.65
CA SER A 72 15.28 -16.25 -7.35
C SER A 72 16.38 -16.21 -8.40
N SER A 73 16.61 -15.06 -9.03
CA SER A 73 17.72 -14.88 -9.99
C SER A 73 18.11 -13.42 -10.14
N VAL A 74 19.40 -13.19 -10.38
CA VAL A 74 19.93 -11.90 -10.84
C VAL A 74 20.67 -12.14 -12.15
N LYS A 75 20.38 -11.32 -13.17
CA LYS A 75 21.11 -11.31 -14.43
C LYS A 75 21.69 -9.93 -14.68
N ILE A 76 22.94 -9.88 -15.13
CA ILE A 76 23.63 -8.64 -15.50
C ILE A 76 24.05 -8.78 -16.97
N ASN A 77 23.59 -7.86 -17.81
CA ASN A 77 23.79 -7.91 -19.27
C ASN A 77 23.31 -9.24 -19.89
N GLY A 78 22.26 -9.83 -19.34
CA GLY A 78 21.68 -11.10 -19.80
C GLY A 78 22.37 -12.36 -19.30
N ALA A 79 23.51 -12.26 -18.60
CA ALA A 79 24.19 -13.40 -17.99
C ALA A 79 23.81 -13.55 -16.51
N ASP A 80 23.70 -14.79 -16.03
CA ASP A 80 23.43 -15.06 -14.62
C ASP A 80 24.57 -14.54 -13.73
N ALA A 81 24.19 -13.86 -12.66
CA ALA A 81 25.09 -13.31 -11.66
C ALA A 81 24.87 -14.00 -10.30
N GLY A 82 25.97 -14.44 -9.69
CA GLY A 82 26.00 -14.92 -8.30
C GLY A 82 26.62 -13.91 -7.35
N GLY A 83 26.83 -14.32 -6.09
CA GLY A 83 27.51 -13.51 -5.07
C GLY A 83 26.69 -12.33 -4.54
N TRP A 84 25.36 -12.39 -4.70
CA TRP A 84 24.46 -11.36 -4.20
C TRP A 84 23.81 -11.76 -2.88
N GLU A 85 23.43 -10.75 -2.12
CA GLU A 85 22.57 -10.84 -0.92
C GLU A 85 21.44 -9.83 -1.07
N PHE A 86 20.39 -9.96 -0.27
CA PHE A 86 19.32 -8.98 -0.22
C PHE A 86 18.90 -8.70 1.21
N ASP A 87 18.44 -7.49 1.46
CA ASP A 87 17.83 -7.09 2.73
C ASP A 87 16.70 -6.10 2.46
N ASN A 88 15.47 -6.49 2.85
CA ASN A 88 14.22 -5.73 2.83
C ASN A 88 13.86 -5.04 1.50
N TRP A 89 14.65 -4.10 1.01
CA TRP A 89 14.46 -3.36 -0.25
C TRP A 89 15.75 -3.24 -1.07
N LEU A 90 16.87 -3.75 -0.58
CA LEU A 90 18.19 -3.58 -1.14
C LEU A 90 18.71 -4.92 -1.68
N LEU A 91 19.16 -4.91 -2.93
CA LEU A 91 19.99 -5.97 -3.49
C LEU A 91 21.46 -5.53 -3.42
N MET A 92 22.31 -6.39 -2.87
CA MET A 92 23.72 -6.14 -2.63
C MET A 92 24.56 -7.15 -3.38
N ARG A 93 25.67 -6.72 -3.98
CA ARG A 93 26.61 -7.58 -4.68
C ARG A 93 28.02 -6.99 -4.60
N PRO A 94 28.98 -7.60 -3.87
CA PRO A 94 30.32 -7.05 -3.69
C PRO A 94 31.08 -6.81 -5.00
N GLU A 95 30.90 -7.64 -6.02
CA GLU A 95 31.54 -7.44 -7.32
C GLU A 95 30.82 -6.39 -8.18
N GLY A 96 29.76 -5.78 -7.66
CA GLY A 96 29.06 -4.64 -8.25
C GLY A 96 28.05 -4.98 -9.34
N PHE A 97 27.32 -3.95 -9.76
CA PHE A 97 26.37 -3.98 -10.87
C PHE A 97 26.95 -3.20 -12.05
N ALA A 98 27.41 -3.91 -13.08
CA ALA A 98 28.03 -3.31 -14.25
C ALA A 98 27.15 -2.21 -14.86
N ARG A 99 27.74 -1.04 -15.16
CA ARG A 99 26.98 0.11 -15.66
C ARG A 99 26.23 -0.21 -16.95
N GLY A 100 24.96 0.15 -17.00
CA GLY A 100 24.11 -0.03 -18.17
C GLY A 100 22.67 0.37 -17.89
N LEU A 101 21.89 0.56 -18.95
CA LEU A 101 20.48 0.90 -18.85
C LEU A 101 19.65 -0.39 -18.79
N LYS A 102 18.83 -0.54 -17.74
CA LYS A 102 17.94 -1.68 -17.52
C LYS A 102 18.61 -3.04 -17.74
N ASN A 103 19.91 -3.12 -17.45
CA ASN A 103 20.75 -4.27 -17.75
C ASN A 103 20.87 -5.23 -16.57
N VAL A 104 20.36 -4.84 -15.39
CA VAL A 104 20.24 -5.72 -14.23
C VAL A 104 18.79 -6.19 -14.13
N GLU A 105 18.55 -7.46 -14.43
CA GLU A 105 17.26 -8.10 -14.29
C GLU A 105 17.24 -8.92 -13.01
N VAL A 106 16.21 -8.71 -12.17
CA VAL A 106 16.06 -9.39 -10.88
C VAL A 106 14.69 -10.04 -10.87
N SER A 107 14.65 -11.36 -10.69
CA SER A 107 13.42 -12.09 -10.40
C SER A 107 13.34 -12.30 -8.89
N TYR A 108 12.27 -11.83 -8.26
CA TYR A 108 12.15 -11.80 -6.81
C TYR A 108 10.70 -11.81 -6.36
N ARG A 109 10.47 -12.26 -5.12
CA ARG A 109 9.18 -12.19 -4.45
C ARG A 109 9.23 -11.09 -3.40
N ALA A 110 8.27 -10.17 -3.42
CA ALA A 110 8.22 -9.06 -2.47
C ALA A 110 6.78 -8.68 -2.10
N GLY A 111 6.64 -8.02 -0.95
CA GLY A 111 5.35 -7.63 -0.37
C GLY A 111 5.05 -8.40 0.91
N TYR A 112 3.92 -8.08 1.55
CA TYR A 112 3.50 -8.70 2.79
C TYR A 112 2.69 -9.97 2.50
N GLU A 113 3.16 -11.13 2.99
CA GLU A 113 2.37 -12.37 2.95
C GLU A 113 1.15 -12.29 3.87
N ARG A 114 1.28 -11.50 4.95
CA ARG A 114 0.19 -11.13 5.85
C ARG A 114 0.17 -9.63 5.98
N MET A 115 -0.96 -9.03 5.61
CA MET A 115 -1.12 -7.58 5.67
C MET A 115 -0.89 -7.06 7.10
N PRO A 116 0.01 -6.08 7.30
CA PRO A 116 0.23 -5.45 8.60
C PRO A 116 -1.08 -4.90 9.20
N ALA A 117 -1.22 -5.04 10.53
CA ALA A 117 -2.47 -4.72 11.23
C ALA A 117 -2.78 -3.22 11.23
N ASP A 118 -1.75 -2.37 11.25
CA ASP A 118 -1.83 -0.92 11.13
C ASP A 118 -2.31 -0.48 9.73
N ILE A 119 -1.78 -1.06 8.64
CA ILE A 119 -2.31 -0.79 7.29
C ILE A 119 -3.78 -1.19 7.20
N ARG A 120 -4.13 -2.37 7.75
CA ARG A 120 -5.53 -2.83 7.81
C ARG A 120 -6.41 -1.82 8.55
N GLU A 121 -5.94 -1.30 9.68
CA GLU A 121 -6.64 -0.29 10.46
C GLU A 121 -6.80 1.03 9.68
N ALA A 122 -5.75 1.47 8.98
CA ALA A 122 -5.82 2.68 8.15
C ALA A 122 -6.85 2.56 7.03
N VAL A 123 -6.86 1.44 6.30
CA VAL A 123 -7.86 1.16 5.25
C VAL A 123 -9.27 1.08 5.85
N MET A 124 -9.43 0.42 7.01
CA MET A 124 -10.71 0.34 7.73
C MET A 124 -11.25 1.73 8.08
N ILE A 125 -10.42 2.59 8.70
CA ILE A 125 -10.79 3.95 9.09
C ILE A 125 -11.26 4.77 7.88
N ILE A 126 -10.54 4.69 6.76
CA ILE A 126 -10.90 5.42 5.53
C ILE A 126 -12.20 4.86 4.93
N ALA A 127 -12.38 3.54 4.91
CA ALA A 127 -13.59 2.91 4.37
C ALA A 127 -14.83 3.30 5.18
N VAL A 128 -14.74 3.31 6.51
CA VAL A 128 -15.85 3.73 7.39
C VAL A 128 -16.19 5.21 7.14
N GLN A 129 -15.18 6.08 7.07
CA GLN A 129 -15.41 7.49 6.72
C GLN A 129 -16.12 7.61 5.37
N ARG A 130 -15.69 6.86 4.35
CA ARG A 130 -16.30 6.95 3.02
C ARG A 130 -17.75 6.51 2.99
N VAL A 131 -18.10 5.44 3.70
CA VAL A 131 -19.51 5.04 3.86
C VAL A 131 -20.31 6.15 4.53
N ASN A 132 -19.83 6.70 5.64
CA ASN A 132 -20.50 7.78 6.36
C ASN A 132 -20.69 9.04 5.50
N GLU A 133 -19.71 9.41 4.68
CA GLU A 133 -19.79 10.55 3.76
C GLU A 133 -20.82 10.34 2.63
N ILE A 134 -20.85 9.14 2.06
CA ILE A 134 -21.82 8.76 1.02
C ILE A 134 -23.24 8.79 1.58
N GLU A 135 -23.45 8.20 2.76
CA GLU A 135 -24.75 8.15 3.43
C GLU A 135 -25.22 9.50 3.93
N GLY A 136 -24.28 10.32 4.42
CA GLY A 136 -24.51 11.70 4.80
C GLY A 136 -24.83 12.62 3.61
N LYS A 137 -24.78 12.13 2.36
CA LYS A 137 -25.07 12.89 1.13
C LYS A 137 -24.34 14.24 1.05
N GLY A 138 -23.13 14.31 1.61
CA GLY A 138 -22.31 15.53 1.63
C GLY A 138 -22.77 16.62 2.63
N VAL A 139 -23.58 16.29 3.64
CA VAL A 139 -23.89 17.21 4.75
C VAL A 139 -22.62 17.55 5.52
N ARG A 140 -22.22 18.83 5.52
CA ARG A 140 -20.98 19.34 6.17
C ARG A 140 -21.21 19.94 7.54
N SER A 141 -22.45 20.29 7.87
CA SER A 141 -22.88 20.70 9.19
C SER A 141 -24.39 20.48 9.32
N LYS A 142 -24.85 20.23 10.55
CA LYS A 142 -26.28 20.16 10.86
C LYS A 142 -26.54 21.02 12.09
N THR A 143 -27.51 21.93 11.98
CA THR A 143 -28.00 22.69 13.13
C THR A 143 -29.24 21.99 13.67
N LEU A 144 -29.22 21.62 14.94
CA LEU A 144 -30.34 21.00 15.63
C LEU A 144 -30.58 21.77 16.94
N ALA A 145 -31.80 22.28 17.14
CA ALA A 145 -32.22 22.96 18.37
C ALA A 145 -31.28 24.11 18.84
N GLY A 146 -30.63 24.82 17.91
CA GLY A 146 -29.70 25.93 18.23
C GLY A 146 -28.23 25.52 18.38
N GLU A 147 -27.93 24.22 18.45
CA GLU A 147 -26.55 23.72 18.45
C GLU A 147 -26.10 23.36 17.03
N THR A 148 -24.91 23.83 16.65
CA THR A 148 -24.31 23.47 15.37
C THR A 148 -23.31 22.34 15.58
N VAL A 149 -23.58 21.19 14.95
CA VAL A 149 -22.60 20.11 14.86
C VAL A 149 -21.84 20.28 13.54
N ALA A 150 -20.55 20.60 13.65
CA ALA A 150 -19.62 20.67 12.52
C ALA A 150 -18.86 19.35 12.40
N PHE A 151 -18.81 18.78 11.19
CA PHE A 151 -18.03 17.58 10.93
C PHE A 151 -16.57 17.96 10.64
N SER A 152 -15.62 17.15 11.12
CA SER A 152 -14.19 17.39 10.94
C SER A 152 -13.81 17.39 9.46
N THR A 153 -13.25 18.50 8.97
CA THR A 153 -12.67 18.62 7.62
C THR A 153 -11.16 18.44 7.69
N PHE A 154 -10.64 17.37 7.08
CA PHE A 154 -9.22 17.04 7.14
C PHE A 154 -8.43 17.77 6.01
N GLY A 155 -8.23 19.08 6.18
CA GLY A 155 -7.61 19.95 5.17
C GLY A 155 -6.15 19.62 4.84
N ASN A 156 -5.36 19.15 5.82
CA ASN A 156 -3.91 18.90 5.65
C ASN A 156 -3.56 17.51 5.08
N SER A 157 -4.53 16.60 5.01
CA SER A 157 -4.36 15.22 4.56
C SER A 157 -5.16 14.91 3.29
N GLY A 158 -5.64 15.94 2.59
CA GLY A 158 -6.44 15.78 1.37
C GLY A 158 -7.78 15.07 1.59
N GLY A 159 -8.37 15.16 2.79
CA GLY A 159 -9.62 14.49 3.15
C GLY A 159 -9.45 13.12 3.81
N MET A 160 -8.22 12.61 3.97
CA MET A 160 -7.94 11.36 4.70
C MET A 160 -7.91 11.58 6.23
N PRO A 161 -8.37 10.65 7.08
CA PRO A 161 -8.27 10.80 8.52
C PRO A 161 -6.81 10.88 8.96
N PRO A 162 -6.43 11.78 9.90
CA PRO A 162 -5.04 12.00 10.29
C PRO A 162 -4.33 10.73 10.78
N SER A 163 -5.04 9.84 11.48
CA SER A 163 -4.50 8.56 11.96
C SER A 163 -4.16 7.62 10.79
N ALA A 164 -5.08 7.46 9.85
CA ALA A 164 -4.84 6.65 8.65
C ALA A 164 -3.71 7.25 7.79
N PHE A 165 -3.68 8.58 7.65
CA PHE A 165 -2.61 9.27 6.94
C PHE A 165 -1.24 9.04 7.57
N ALA A 166 -1.13 9.16 8.90
CA ALA A 166 0.12 8.95 9.61
C ALA A 166 0.66 7.53 9.36
N ILE A 167 -0.21 6.52 9.45
CA ILE A 167 0.14 5.12 9.17
C ILE A 167 0.60 4.96 7.71
N LEU A 168 -0.24 5.32 6.74
CA LEU A 168 0.09 5.08 5.32
C LEU A 168 1.35 5.83 4.87
N ASN A 169 1.64 6.99 5.47
CA ASN A 169 2.84 7.77 5.17
C ASN A 169 4.13 7.07 5.64
N GLU A 170 4.09 6.22 6.67
CA GLU A 170 5.25 5.41 7.10
C GLU A 170 5.62 4.33 6.09
N TYR A 171 4.63 3.81 5.35
CA TYR A 171 4.82 2.79 4.32
C TYR A 171 5.22 3.35 2.97
N LYS A 172 5.07 4.66 2.78
CA LYS A 172 5.51 5.35 1.57
C LYS A 172 7.02 5.31 1.48
N ARG A 173 7.56 5.05 0.28
CA ARG A 173 9.00 5.07 0.05
C ARG A 173 9.56 6.44 0.47
N LYS A 174 10.39 6.46 1.52
CA LYS A 174 11.17 7.64 1.87
C LYS A 174 12.15 7.86 0.73
N GLY A 175 11.98 8.94 -0.02
CA GLY A 175 12.94 9.33 -1.05
C GLY A 175 14.32 9.45 -0.40
N VAL A 176 15.32 8.81 -1.01
CA VAL A 176 16.73 9.03 -0.69
C VAL A 176 17.16 10.36 -1.28
#